data_AF-A0A933LV90-F1
#
_entry.id   AF-A0A933LV90-F1
#
_cell.length_a   1.000
_cell.length_b   1.000
_cell.length_c   1.000
_cell.angle_alpha   90.00
_cell.angle_beta   90.00
_cell.angle_gamma   90.00
#
_symmetry.space_group_name_H-M   'P 1'
#
loop_
_entity.id
_entity.type
_entity.pdbx_description
1 polymer ?
#
loop_
_entity_poly.entity_id
_entity_poly.type
_entity_poly.pdbx_seq_one_letter_code
_entity_poly.pdbx_strand_id
1 'polypeptide(L)'
;MRDFLVFRRMITPFLIQMIFWIAVVLCLFAGIAGIVQGESAKRGGDELIVAGVALLIAGPLLCRVYCEVLILFFRMNETLTDIRKSFVNSPSLASRQRTRANIEGEEPIEL
;
A
#
# COMPACT_ATOMS: atom_id res chain seq x y z
N MET A 1 -13.83 -9.15 21.33
CA MET A 1 -12.34 -9.14 21.19
C MET A 1 -11.82 -9.83 19.93
N ARG A 2 -12.66 -10.28 18.98
CA ARG A 2 -12.21 -10.77 17.66
C ARG A 2 -12.14 -9.67 16.60
N ASP A 3 -12.72 -8.50 16.88
CA ASP A 3 -12.73 -7.33 16.00
C ASP A 3 -11.37 -6.63 15.87
N PHE A 4 -10.40 -6.95 16.73
CA PHE A 4 -9.04 -6.40 16.66
C PHE A 4 -8.23 -6.94 15.48
N LEU A 5 -8.66 -8.07 14.90
CA LEU A 5 -8.03 -8.69 13.73
C LEU A 5 -8.89 -8.55 12.46
N VAL A 6 -10.10 -7.99 12.57
CA VAL A 6 -10.97 -7.72 11.41
C VAL A 6 -10.57 -6.37 10.80
N PHE A 7 -9.49 -6.39 10.02
CA PHE A 7 -9.49 -6.03 8.59
C PHE A 7 -10.16 -4.72 8.12
N ARG A 8 -10.47 -3.78 9.01
CA ARG A 8 -11.15 -2.51 8.67
C ARG A 8 -10.25 -1.29 8.83
N ARG A 9 -9.19 -1.42 9.60
CA ARG A 9 -8.07 -0.50 9.58
C ARG A 9 -6.95 -1.27 8.93
N MET A 10 -6.60 -0.86 7.72
CA MET A 10 -5.47 -1.36 6.97
C MET A 10 -4.23 -1.33 7.91
N ILE A 11 -3.88 -2.47 8.51
CA ILE A 11 -2.68 -2.61 9.36
C ILE A 11 -1.43 -2.48 8.48
N THR A 12 -1.55 -2.90 7.23
CA THR A 12 -0.51 -2.87 6.20
C THR A 12 0.15 -1.50 6.04
N PRO A 13 -0.55 -0.36 5.84
CA PRO A 13 0.10 0.94 5.74
C PRO A 13 0.84 1.36 7.01
N PHE A 14 0.34 0.99 8.20
CA PHE A 14 1.06 1.25 9.44
C PHE A 14 2.35 0.42 9.56
N LEU A 15 2.30 -0.86 9.17
CA LEU A 15 3.47 -1.73 9.14
C LEU A 15 4.54 -1.23 8.13
N ILE A 16 4.11 -0.83 6.93
CA ILE A 16 4.99 -0.27 5.90
C ILE A 16 5.68 1.00 6.41
N GLN A 17 4.97 1.87 7.14
CA GLN A 17 5.57 3.07 7.74
C GLN A 17 6.65 2.75 8.79
N MET A 18 6.49 1.71 9.60
CA MET A 18 7.53 1.28 10.53
C MET A 18 8.78 0.77 9.81
N ILE A 19 8.60 -0.10 8.80
CA ILE A 19 9.73 -0.65 8.01
C ILE A 19 10.45 0.48 7.25
N PHE A 20 9.71 1.48 6.75
CA PHE A 20 10.28 2.65 6.08
C PHE A 20 11.25 3.42 6.97
N TRP A 21 10.87 3.71 8.21
CA TRP A 21 11.75 4.41 9.14
C TRP A 21 13.07 3.65 9.36
N ILE A 22 13.00 2.33 9.47
CA ILE A 22 14.19 1.47 9.58
C ILE A 22 15.04 1.55 8.30
N ALA A 23 14.41 1.51 7.12
CA ALA A 23 15.10 1.61 5.83
C ALA A 23 15.77 2.98 5.63
N VAL A 24 15.14 4.08 6.07
CA VAL A 24 15.71 5.43 6.04
C VAL A 24 16.92 5.52 6.95
N VAL A 25 16.81 4.99 8.17
CA VAL A 25 17.94 4.91 9.12
C VAL A 25 19.08 4.10 8.52
N LEU A 26 18.79 2.97 7.88
CA LEU A 26 19.79 2.16 7.19
C LEU A 26 20.46 2.92 6.03
N CYS A 27 19.69 3.64 5.20
CA CYS A 27 20.24 4.48 4.14
C CYS A 27 21.15 5.58 4.69
N LEU A 28 20.76 6.20 5.81
CA LEU A 28 21.57 7.22 6.46
C LEU A 28 22.90 6.63 6.95
N PHE A 29 22.86 5.49 7.65
CA PHE A 29 24.06 4.80 8.09
C PHE A 29 24.93 4.33 6.92
N ALA A 30 24.33 3.79 5.85
CA ALA A 30 25.04 3.34 4.66
C ALA A 30 25.71 4.51 3.92
N GLY A 31 25.04 5.66 3.80
CA GLY A 31 25.60 6.87 3.21
C GLY A 31 26.79 7.40 4.00
N ILE A 32 26.67 7.49 5.33
CA ILE A 32 27.76 7.91 6.22
C ILE A 32 28.93 6.92 6.15
N ALA A 33 28.65 5.61 6.21
CA ALA A 33 29.68 4.57 6.11
C ALA A 33 30.39 4.59 4.75
N GLY A 34 29.68 4.94 3.67
CA GLY A 34 30.26 5.11 2.34
C GLY A 34 31.24 6.28 2.28
N ILE A 35 30.91 7.41 2.91
CA ILE A 35 31.79 8.59 2.98
C ILE A 35 33.06 8.27 3.79
N VAL A 36 32.92 7.66 4.97
CA VAL A 36 34.06 7.30 5.84
C VAL A 36 35.01 6.29 5.14
N GLN A 37 34.45 5.32 4.42
CA GLN A 37 35.25 4.38 3.63
C GLN A 37 35.90 5.04 2.42
N GLY A 38 35.22 5.99 1.78
CA GLY A 38 35.76 6.76 0.66
C GLY A 38 36.98 7.59 1.05
N GLU A 39 36.98 8.24 2.22
CA GLU A 39 38.16 8.97 2.72
C GLU A 39 39.35 8.04 3.04
N SER A 40 39.08 6.81 3.44
CA SER A 40 40.12 5.82 3.78
C SER A 40 40.71 5.11 2.55
N ALA A 41 40.10 5.25 1.37
CA ALA A 41 40.47 4.53 0.17
C ALA A 41 41.64 5.21 -0.58
N LYS A 42 42.78 4.52 -0.71
CA LYS A 42 44.00 5.06 -1.37
C LYS A 42 43.87 5.32 -2.88
N ARG A 43 42.87 4.75 -3.56
CA ARG A 43 42.54 4.97 -4.99
C ARG A 43 41.03 4.80 -5.20
N GLY A 44 40.37 5.75 -5.86
CA GLY A 44 38.94 5.69 -6.18
C GLY A 44 37.97 6.14 -5.07
N GLY A 45 38.47 6.75 -3.99
CA GLY A 45 37.65 7.23 -2.87
C GLY A 45 36.63 8.30 -3.27
N ASP A 46 36.96 9.16 -4.23
CA ASP A 46 36.11 10.27 -4.68
C ASP A 46 34.74 9.79 -5.18
N GLU A 47 34.69 8.67 -5.91
CA GLU A 47 33.44 8.09 -6.41
C GLU A 47 32.56 7.56 -5.27
N LEU A 48 33.16 6.94 -4.26
CA LEU A 48 32.45 6.43 -3.08
C LEU A 48 31.89 7.57 -2.21
N ILE A 49 32.61 8.68 -2.10
CA ILE A 49 32.15 9.87 -1.37
C ILE A 49 30.96 10.51 -2.11
N VAL A 50 31.08 10.71 -3.43
CA VAL A 50 29.99 11.26 -4.24
C VAL A 50 28.76 10.35 -4.21
N ALA A 51 28.95 9.04 -4.34
CA ALA A 51 27.87 8.07 -4.25
C ALA A 51 27.24 8.04 -2.84
N GLY A 52 28.04 8.13 -1.78
CA GLY A 52 27.57 8.18 -0.39
C GLY A 52 26.72 9.42 -0.11
N VAL A 53 27.15 10.60 -0.56
CA VAL A 53 26.39 11.85 -0.44
C VAL A 53 25.11 11.80 -1.28
N ALA A 54 25.19 11.30 -2.52
CA ALA A 54 24.03 11.12 -3.37
C ALA A 54 23.01 10.16 -2.74
N LEU A 55 23.46 9.06 -2.13
CA LEU A 55 22.60 8.09 -1.43
C LEU A 55 21.96 8.69 -0.17
N LEU A 56 22.65 9.59 0.52
CA LEU A 56 22.14 10.28 1.71
C LEU A 56 20.95 11.19 1.38
N ILE A 57 20.95 11.81 0.19
CA ILE A 57 19.87 12.70 -0.28
C ILE A 57 18.81 11.92 -1.08
N ALA A 58 19.24 11.17 -2.09
CA ALA A 58 18.36 10.45 -3.00
C ALA A 58 17.75 9.20 -2.36
N GLY A 59 18.44 8.53 -1.42
CA GLY A 59 17.97 7.31 -0.76
C GLY A 59 16.66 7.52 0.01
N PRO A 60 16.59 8.46 0.96
CA PRO A 60 15.34 8.77 1.66
C PRO A 60 14.23 9.28 0.74
N LEU A 61 14.59 10.07 -0.28
CA LEU A 61 13.64 10.60 -1.27
C LEU A 61 12.98 9.47 -2.07
N LEU A 62 13.79 8.55 -2.62
CA LEU A 62 13.30 7.38 -3.35
C LEU A 62 12.48 6.46 -2.45
N CYS A 63 12.95 6.18 -1.24
CA CYS A 63 12.19 5.35 -0.28
C CYS A 63 10.81 5.95 0.01
N ARG A 64 10.70 7.29 0.10
CA ARG A 64 9.45 7.98 0.37
C ARG A 64 8.47 7.83 -0.81
N VAL A 65 8.95 8.05 -2.03
CA VAL A 65 8.13 7.87 -3.25
C VAL A 65 7.65 6.42 -3.39
N TYR A 66 8.54 5.44 -3.19
CA TYR A 66 8.16 4.03 -3.22
C TYR A 66 7.11 3.67 -2.17
N CYS A 67 7.29 4.11 -0.91
CA CYS A 67 6.31 3.86 0.14
C CYS A 67 4.95 4.52 -0.15
N GLU A 68 4.95 5.72 -0.71
CA GLU A 68 3.71 6.43 -1.05
C GLU A 68 2.91 5.67 -2.12
N VAL A 69 3.58 5.16 -3.16
CA VAL A 69 2.96 4.33 -4.20
C VAL A 69 2.45 2.99 -3.65
N LEU A 70 3.22 2.32 -2.77
CA LEU A 70 2.79 1.08 -2.12
C LEU A 70 1.53 1.28 -1.27
N ILE A 71 1.50 2.33 -0.44
CA ILE A 71 0.33 2.67 0.39
C ILE A 71 -0.85 3.06 -0.50
N LEU A 72 -0.62 3.82 -1.58
CA LEU A 72 -1.65 4.20 -2.54
C LEU A 72 -2.33 3.00 -3.19
N PHE A 73 -1.56 2.00 -3.61
CA PHE A 73 -2.09 0.79 -4.24
C PHE A 73 -3.02 0.03 -3.28
N PHE A 74 -2.60 -0.11 -2.03
CA PHE A 74 -3.44 -0.69 -0.99
C PHE A 74 -4.73 0.13 -0.81
N ARG A 75 -4.61 1.45 -0.62
CA ARG A 75 -5.77 2.34 -0.42
C ARG A 75 -6.78 2.31 -1.57
N MET A 76 -6.31 2.18 -2.81
CA MET A 76 -7.16 2.07 -4.00
C MET A 76 -8.02 0.80 -3.98
N ASN A 77 -7.44 -0.33 -3.56
CA ASN A 77 -8.16 -1.61 -3.43
C ASN A 77 -9.28 -1.57 -2.37
N GLU A 78 -9.08 -0.84 -1.27
CA GLU A 78 -10.13 -0.61 -0.27
C GLU A 78 -11.29 0.19 -0.85
N THR A 79 -10.99 1.28 -1.58
CA THR A 79 -12.01 2.17 -2.16
C THR A 79 -12.89 1.43 -3.18
N LEU A 80 -12.29 0.60 -4.03
CA LEU A 80 -13.01 -0.24 -5.00
C LEU A 80 -13.94 -1.27 -4.31
N THR A 81 -13.53 -1.79 -3.16
CA THR A 81 -14.35 -2.72 -2.37
C THR A 81 -15.55 -2.03 -1.72
N ASP A 82 -15.39 -0.79 -1.29
CA ASP A 82 -16.48 -0.01 -0.71
C ASP A 82 -17.51 0.41 -1.76
N ILE A 83 -17.07 0.79 -2.95
CA ILE A 83 -17.95 1.11 -4.09
C ILE A 83 -18.79 -0.13 -4.49
N ARG A 84 -18.20 -1.32 -4.55
CA ARG A 84 -18.96 -2.55 -4.83
C ARG A 84 -20.08 -2.79 -3.81
N LYS A 85 -19.81 -2.55 -2.52
CA LYS A 85 -20.81 -2.71 -1.45
C LYS A 85 -21.96 -1.70 -1.56
N SER A 86 -21.68 -0.46 -1.95
CA SER A 86 -22.73 0.55 -2.11
C SER A 86 -23.63 0.28 -3.31
N PHE A 87 -23.09 -0.28 -4.41
CA PHE A 87 -23.92 -0.73 -5.54
C PHE A 87 -24.81 -1.94 -5.18
N VAL A 88 -24.31 -2.93 -4.45
CA VAL A 88 -25.11 -4.10 -4.03
C VAL A 88 -26.28 -3.73 -3.10
N ASN A 89 -26.07 -2.80 -2.15
CA ASN A 89 -27.13 -2.37 -1.23
C ASN A 89 -28.04 -1.26 -1.80
N SER A 90 -27.91 -0.94 -3.09
CA SER A 90 -28.79 0.06 -3.70
C SER A 90 -30.24 -0.45 -3.77
N PRO A 91 -31.22 0.32 -3.27
CA PRO A 91 -32.62 -0.13 -3.18
C PRO A 91 -33.26 -0.42 -4.55
N SER A 92 -32.69 0.07 -5.64
CA SER A 92 -33.11 -0.21 -7.02
C SER A 92 -32.82 -1.64 -7.49
N LEU A 93 -31.82 -2.32 -6.90
CA LEU A 93 -31.54 -3.74 -7.18
C LEU A 93 -32.36 -4.66 -6.28
N ALA A 94 -32.61 -4.24 -5.02
CA ALA A 94 -33.47 -4.98 -4.11
C ALA A 94 -34.92 -5.10 -4.62
N SER A 95 -35.46 -4.04 -5.23
CA SER A 95 -36.76 -4.09 -5.90
C SER A 95 -36.73 -4.98 -7.14
N ARG A 96 -35.70 -4.90 -7.98
CA ARG A 96 -35.54 -5.75 -9.18
C ARG A 96 -35.35 -7.24 -8.86
N GLN A 97 -34.61 -7.58 -7.80
CA GLN A 97 -34.47 -8.97 -7.35
C GLN A 97 -35.78 -9.51 -6.78
N ARG A 98 -36.54 -8.70 -6.01
CA ARG A 98 -37.90 -9.09 -5.60
C ARG A 98 -38.82 -9.31 -6.79
N THR A 99 -38.78 -8.43 -7.79
CA THR A 99 -39.59 -8.59 -9.00
C THR A 99 -39.19 -9.85 -9.77
N ARG A 100 -37.90 -10.13 -9.95
CA ARG A 100 -37.42 -11.37 -10.59
C ARG A 100 -37.86 -12.63 -9.82
N ALA A 101 -37.70 -12.64 -8.49
CA ALA A 101 -38.10 -13.78 -7.66
C ALA A 101 -39.62 -14.02 -7.65
N ASN A 102 -40.43 -12.95 -7.76
CA ASN A 102 -41.88 -13.10 -7.90
C ASN A 102 -42.28 -13.70 -9.26
N ILE A 103 -41.56 -13.37 -10.33
CA ILE A 103 -41.83 -13.87 -11.68
C ILE A 103 -41.37 -15.34 -11.82
N GLU A 104 -40.24 -15.74 -11.21
CA GLU A 104 -39.77 -17.14 -11.21
C GLU A 104 -40.62 -18.06 -10.31
N GLY A 105 -41.31 -17.52 -9.30
CA GLY A 105 -42.27 -18.27 -8.48
C GLY A 105 -43.64 -18.46 -9.14
N GLU A 106 -43.92 -17.76 -10.24
CA GLU A 106 -45.08 -17.94 -11.11
C GLU A 106 -44.74 -18.85 -12.31
N GLU A 107 -44.05 -19.98 -12.09
CA GLU A 107 -44.15 -21.06 -13.08
C GLU A 107 -45.61 -21.54 -13.07
N PRO A 108 -46.36 -21.35 -14.17
CA PRO A 108 -47.73 -21.79 -14.21
C PRO A 108 -47.75 -23.30 -14.07
N ILE A 109 -48.47 -23.79 -13.04
CA ILE A 109 -48.87 -25.18 -12.95
C ILE A 109 -49.64 -25.47 -14.24
N GLU A 110 -48.99 -26.17 -15.18
CA GLU A 110 -49.65 -26.69 -16.38
C GLU A 110 -50.82 -27.57 -15.93
N LEU A 111 -52.03 -27.10 -16.25
CA LEU A 111 -53.32 -27.78 -16.09
C LEU A 111 -53.47 -28.87 -17.15
#